data_AF-A0A3M1RGP8-F1
#
_entry.id   AF-A0A3M1RGP8-F1
#
_cell.length_a   1.000
_cell.length_b   1.000
_cell.length_c   1.000
_cell.angle_alpha   90.00
_cell.angle_beta   90.00
_cell.angle_gamma   90.00
#
_symmetry.space_group_name_H-M   'P 1'
#
loop_
_entity.id
_entity.type
_entity.pdbx_description
1 polymer ?
#
loop_
_entity_poly.entity_id
_entity_poly.type
_entity_poly.pdbx_seq_one_letter_code
_entity_poly.pdbx_strand_id
1 'polypeptide(L)'
;EDGTEIAAGRFTPKMIPTGTLTTLGDIDVALADAPAPSKLRLIVGIDGTSFENDWDVWVYPTAVPTDVPEGIHVASELDEAALAALQDGGKVLLAADPKFVDTKVALGFSSIFWNTAWTGGQAPHTLGILCDPNHPALAQFPTEYHSNWQWWELIHSAATLELDELPPEIRPIVQVVPDWFEPKRLGLVVEANVAGGKLLICSMDLTTDLEHRVVARQMRRSLLDYMAGDTFRPQHTLTVEQVRGLFREPNLLEKLGAKVSADSSQIGYEPENAIDGNTDTMWHTTWEPTPAPLPHWFQIAFARPVRLAGLRVLPRQDGNPNGKIAAYSVLVGTEGENFSAPIVSGRWDETPAWKTIRFPEPLTVKAVRLQAESAARGNPFAAIAEIEPILAE
;
A
#
# COMPACT_ATOMS: atom_id res chain seq x y z
N GLU A 1 -30.60 -4.32 -6.43
CA GLU A 1 -30.86 -5.78 -6.38
C GLU A 1 -32.33 -6.13 -6.14
N ASP A 2 -33.11 -5.25 -5.53
CA ASP A 2 -34.56 -5.39 -5.28
C ASP A 2 -35.45 -5.24 -6.54
N GLY A 3 -34.84 -4.95 -7.70
CA GLY A 3 -35.55 -4.72 -8.96
C GLY A 3 -36.10 -3.30 -9.11
N THR A 4 -35.79 -2.39 -8.18
CA THR A 4 -36.18 -0.98 -8.29
C THR A 4 -35.40 -0.30 -9.41
N GLU A 5 -36.13 0.23 -10.40
CA GLU A 5 -35.54 0.98 -11.51
C GLU A 5 -35.20 2.40 -11.04
N ILE A 6 -33.91 2.78 -11.15
CA ILE A 6 -33.44 4.14 -10.82
C ILE A 6 -33.64 5.09 -12.01
N ALA A 7 -33.34 4.62 -13.21
CA ALA A 7 -33.53 5.34 -14.46
C ALA A 7 -33.57 4.35 -15.63
N ALA A 8 -34.29 4.71 -16.70
CA ALA A 8 -34.29 3.98 -17.96
C ALA A 8 -34.27 4.94 -19.15
N GLY A 9 -33.74 4.46 -20.27
CA GLY A 9 -33.64 5.23 -21.50
C GLY A 9 -33.45 4.32 -22.71
N ARG A 10 -33.53 4.92 -23.90
CA ARG A 10 -33.28 4.24 -25.16
C ARG A 10 -32.32 5.06 -26.02
N PHE A 11 -31.32 4.40 -26.58
CA PHE A 11 -30.51 5.01 -27.61
C PHE A 11 -31.28 5.09 -28.93
N THR A 12 -30.97 6.10 -29.73
CA THR A 12 -31.45 6.15 -31.12
C THR A 12 -30.97 4.89 -31.87
N PRO A 13 -31.85 4.18 -32.60
CA PRO A 13 -31.46 3.00 -33.37
C PRO A 13 -30.29 3.29 -34.31
N LYS A 14 -29.27 2.44 -34.26
CA LYS A 14 -28.07 2.52 -35.10
C LYS A 14 -27.75 1.15 -35.69
N MET A 15 -27.13 1.15 -36.87
CA MET A 15 -26.52 -0.05 -37.43
C MET A 15 -25.25 -0.37 -36.65
N ILE A 16 -25.13 -1.59 -36.12
CA ILE A 16 -23.97 -2.07 -35.36
C ILE A 16 -23.26 -3.14 -36.21
N PRO A 17 -22.26 -2.78 -37.03
CA PRO A 17 -21.55 -3.75 -37.85
C PRO A 17 -20.68 -4.71 -37.02
N THR A 18 -20.81 -6.00 -37.29
CA THR A 18 -20.02 -7.06 -36.64
C THR A 18 -18.53 -6.88 -36.89
N GLY A 19 -17.71 -7.12 -35.85
CA GLY A 19 -16.24 -7.05 -35.94
C GLY A 19 -15.66 -5.64 -35.78
N THR A 20 -16.48 -4.66 -35.40
CA THR A 20 -16.02 -3.28 -35.13
C THR A 20 -16.64 -2.75 -33.83
N LEU A 21 -15.93 -1.83 -33.17
CA LEU A 21 -16.47 -1.08 -32.03
C LEU A 21 -17.41 0.02 -32.55
N THR A 22 -18.65 0.02 -32.05
CA THR A 22 -19.66 1.03 -32.42
C THR A 22 -20.09 1.84 -31.20
N THR A 23 -19.90 3.16 -31.24
CA THR A 23 -20.37 4.07 -30.18
C THR A 23 -21.87 4.33 -30.30
N LEU A 24 -22.64 3.89 -29.30
CA LEU A 24 -24.10 4.09 -29.26
C LEU A 24 -24.48 5.48 -28.74
N GLY A 25 -23.82 5.94 -27.68
CA GLY A 25 -24.01 7.24 -27.04
C GLY A 25 -23.50 7.20 -25.61
N ASP A 26 -23.88 8.22 -24.83
CA ASP A 26 -23.54 8.35 -23.42
C ASP A 26 -24.77 8.08 -22.54
N ILE A 27 -24.54 7.59 -21.33
CA ILE A 27 -25.56 7.40 -20.29
C ILE A 27 -25.25 8.39 -19.16
N ASP A 28 -26.18 9.29 -18.87
CA ASP A 28 -26.08 10.25 -17.79
C ASP A 28 -27.27 10.06 -16.84
N VAL A 29 -26.99 9.66 -15.61
CA VAL A 29 -27.99 9.37 -14.57
C VAL A 29 -27.49 9.99 -13.26
N ALA A 30 -28.30 10.89 -12.69
CA ALA A 30 -28.03 11.43 -11.37
C ALA A 30 -28.26 10.34 -10.30
N LEU A 31 -27.26 10.12 -9.44
CA LEU A 31 -27.32 9.11 -8.37
C LEU A 31 -27.62 9.71 -7.00
N ALA A 32 -27.95 11.00 -6.92
CA ALA A 32 -28.17 11.69 -5.64
C ALA A 32 -29.32 11.08 -4.81
N ASP A 33 -30.35 10.56 -5.48
CA ASP A 33 -31.51 9.92 -4.86
C ASP A 33 -31.41 8.39 -4.84
N ALA A 34 -30.31 7.82 -5.34
CA ALA A 34 -30.11 6.37 -5.29
C ALA A 34 -29.90 5.93 -3.83
N PRO A 35 -30.41 4.76 -3.42
CA PRO A 35 -30.10 4.19 -2.12
C PRO A 35 -28.58 4.10 -1.94
N ALA A 36 -28.06 4.59 -0.81
CA ALA A 36 -26.64 4.60 -0.54
C ALA A 36 -26.38 4.24 0.93
N PRO A 37 -25.43 3.33 1.23
CA PRO A 37 -24.62 2.58 0.27
C PRO A 37 -25.43 1.45 -0.42
N SER A 38 -25.21 1.21 -1.72
CA SER A 38 -25.88 0.10 -2.43
C SER A 38 -25.12 -0.43 -3.66
N LYS A 39 -25.56 -1.59 -4.16
CA LYS A 39 -25.19 -2.16 -5.45
C LYS A 39 -26.32 -1.94 -6.47
N LEU A 40 -26.02 -1.21 -7.54
CA LEU A 40 -26.89 -1.03 -8.71
C LEU A 40 -26.37 -1.87 -9.88
N ARG A 41 -27.25 -2.12 -10.86
CA ARG A 41 -26.89 -2.77 -12.13
C ARG A 41 -27.24 -1.84 -13.27
N LEU A 42 -26.26 -1.53 -14.12
CA LEU A 42 -26.49 -0.91 -15.41
C LEU A 42 -26.75 -2.02 -16.41
N ILE A 43 -27.93 -2.05 -17.04
CA ILE A 43 -28.31 -3.07 -18.02
C ILE A 43 -28.52 -2.38 -19.37
N VAL A 44 -27.87 -2.90 -20.42
CA VAL A 44 -28.05 -2.44 -21.80
C VAL A 44 -28.47 -3.62 -22.66
N GLY A 45 -29.74 -3.62 -23.08
CA GLY A 45 -30.35 -4.66 -23.90
C GLY A 45 -30.71 -4.20 -25.31
N ILE A 46 -30.92 -5.15 -26.22
CA ILE A 46 -31.46 -4.91 -27.56
C ILE A 46 -32.98 -5.17 -27.54
N ASP A 47 -33.76 -4.11 -27.78
CA ASP A 47 -35.23 -4.14 -27.81
C ASP A 47 -35.75 -5.33 -28.65
N GLY A 48 -36.67 -6.10 -28.07
CA GLY A 48 -37.30 -7.25 -28.73
C GLY A 48 -36.45 -8.53 -28.75
N THR A 49 -35.30 -8.56 -28.07
CA THR A 49 -34.45 -9.75 -27.92
C THR A 49 -34.14 -10.03 -26.46
N SER A 50 -33.51 -11.17 -26.17
CA SER A 50 -32.98 -11.51 -24.85
C SER A 50 -31.50 -11.13 -24.68
N PHE A 51 -30.91 -10.41 -25.64
CA PHE A 51 -29.49 -10.05 -25.59
C PHE A 51 -29.30 -8.77 -24.79
N GLU A 52 -28.52 -8.86 -23.72
CA GLU A 52 -28.10 -7.74 -22.90
C GLU A 52 -26.67 -7.92 -22.39
N ASN A 53 -26.06 -6.80 -22.03
CA ASN A 53 -24.89 -6.76 -21.15
C ASN A 53 -25.30 -6.02 -19.88
N ASP A 54 -24.66 -6.37 -18.77
CA ASP A 54 -24.83 -5.69 -17.52
C ASP A 54 -23.51 -5.44 -16.79
N TRP A 55 -23.50 -4.38 -15.98
CA TRP A 55 -22.36 -3.96 -15.19
C TRP A 55 -22.81 -3.58 -13.79
N ASP A 56 -22.03 -3.99 -12.80
CA ASP A 56 -22.24 -3.61 -11.41
C ASP A 56 -21.73 -2.19 -11.15
N VAL A 57 -22.54 -1.39 -10.47
CA VAL A 57 -22.22 -0.01 -10.07
C VAL A 57 -22.41 0.10 -8.56
N TRP A 58 -21.34 0.46 -7.87
CA TRP A 58 -21.32 0.57 -6.42
C TRP A 58 -21.49 2.03 -6.02
N VAL A 59 -22.55 2.32 -5.26
CA VAL A 59 -22.95 3.68 -4.89
C VAL A 59 -22.73 3.89 -3.41
N TYR A 60 -22.05 4.98 -3.07
CA TYR A 60 -21.76 5.37 -1.69
C TYR A 60 -22.29 6.77 -1.39
N PRO A 61 -22.67 7.06 -0.12
CA PRO A 61 -23.11 8.39 0.26
C PRO A 61 -22.03 9.44 -0.02
N THR A 62 -22.47 10.60 -0.51
CA THR A 62 -21.58 11.74 -0.78
C THR A 62 -20.84 12.19 0.48
N ALA A 63 -21.54 12.21 1.62
CA ALA A 63 -20.97 12.55 2.91
C ALA A 63 -21.16 11.38 3.88
N VAL A 64 -20.05 10.94 4.49
CA VAL A 64 -20.03 9.89 5.51
C VAL A 64 -19.27 10.45 6.72
N PRO A 65 -19.80 10.36 7.95
CA PRO A 65 -19.11 10.87 9.12
C PRO A 65 -17.77 10.17 9.32
N THR A 66 -16.69 10.93 9.44
CA THR A 66 -15.31 10.44 9.60
C THR A 66 -14.85 10.43 11.06
N ASP A 67 -15.64 11.01 11.96
CA ASP A 67 -15.44 10.93 13.40
C ASP A 67 -15.41 9.47 13.87
N VAL A 68 -14.59 9.24 14.89
CA VAL A 68 -14.49 7.95 15.55
C VAL A 68 -15.57 7.89 16.63
N PRO A 69 -16.45 6.87 16.63
CA PRO A 69 -17.44 6.71 17.69
C PRO A 69 -16.80 6.65 19.08
N GLU A 70 -17.53 7.13 20.09
CA GLU A 70 -17.07 7.12 21.47
C GLU A 70 -16.68 5.71 21.94
N GLY A 71 -15.56 5.60 22.67
CA GLY A 71 -15.06 4.33 23.18
C GLY A 71 -14.29 3.47 22.18
N ILE A 72 -14.03 3.98 20.97
CA ILE A 72 -13.12 3.35 20.00
C ILE A 72 -11.85 4.19 19.88
N HIS A 73 -10.70 3.53 19.99
CA HIS A 73 -9.40 4.11 19.67
C HIS A 73 -8.95 3.61 18.29
N VAL A 74 -8.56 4.51 17.40
CA VAL A 74 -8.02 4.16 16.08
C VAL A 74 -6.52 4.41 16.09
N ALA A 75 -5.74 3.39 15.73
CA ALA A 75 -4.29 3.47 15.64
C ALA A 75 -3.79 2.80 14.35
N SER A 76 -2.63 3.25 13.86
CA SER A 76 -1.94 2.63 12.72
C SER A 76 -0.98 1.50 13.14
N GLU A 77 -0.66 1.42 14.43
CA GLU A 77 0.20 0.40 15.02
C GLU A 77 -0.27 0.07 16.44
N LEU A 78 0.17 -1.07 17.00
CA LEU A 78 -0.11 -1.43 18.39
C LEU A 78 0.90 -0.73 19.34
N ASP A 79 0.83 0.60 19.35
CA ASP A 79 1.64 1.47 20.22
C ASP A 79 1.21 1.40 21.69
N GLU A 80 1.85 2.21 22.54
CA GLU A 80 1.55 2.27 23.96
C GLU A 80 0.12 2.76 24.24
N ALA A 81 -0.41 3.68 23.42
CA ALA A 81 -1.76 4.23 23.60
C ALA A 81 -2.84 3.20 23.21
N ALA A 82 -2.65 2.50 22.09
CA ALA A 82 -3.52 1.42 21.66
C ALA A 82 -3.50 0.25 22.65
N LEU A 83 -2.32 -0.12 23.15
CA LEU A 83 -2.20 -1.17 24.16
C LEU A 83 -2.87 -0.77 25.49
N ALA A 84 -2.70 0.48 25.95
CA ALA A 84 -3.37 0.98 27.14
C ALA A 84 -4.90 0.95 26.97
N ALA A 85 -5.41 1.39 25.82
CA ALA A 85 -6.84 1.33 25.51
C ALA A 85 -7.40 -0.10 25.56
N LEU A 86 -6.64 -1.11 25.10
CA LEU A 86 -7.03 -2.52 25.22
C LEU A 86 -6.98 -3.00 26.67
N GLN A 87 -5.94 -2.64 27.43
CA GLN A 87 -5.78 -3.02 28.84
C GLN A 87 -6.89 -2.47 29.74
N ASP A 88 -7.44 -1.31 29.38
CA ASP A 88 -8.60 -0.71 30.04
C ASP A 88 -9.95 -1.36 29.63
N GLY A 89 -9.92 -2.41 28.79
CA GLY A 89 -11.11 -3.11 28.29
C GLY A 89 -11.80 -2.41 27.12
N GLY A 90 -11.14 -1.42 26.50
CA GLY A 90 -11.65 -0.65 25.38
C GLY A 90 -11.65 -1.39 24.04
N LYS A 91 -12.05 -0.67 22.99
CA LYS A 91 -12.07 -1.16 21.61
C LYS A 91 -11.00 -0.45 20.79
N VAL A 92 -10.19 -1.21 20.05
CA VAL A 92 -9.17 -0.66 19.15
C VAL A 92 -9.43 -1.09 17.72
N LEU A 93 -9.48 -0.12 16.81
CA LEU A 93 -9.34 -0.35 15.37
C LEU A 93 -7.87 -0.12 15.04
N LEU A 94 -7.16 -1.21 14.77
CA LEU A 94 -5.82 -1.15 14.21
C LEU A 94 -5.95 -1.04 12.69
N ALA A 95 -6.08 0.18 12.20
CA ALA A 95 -6.05 0.52 10.77
C ALA A 95 -4.59 0.54 10.31
N ALA A 96 -4.02 -0.67 10.22
CA ALA A 96 -2.60 -0.87 10.02
C ALA A 96 -2.15 -0.27 8.69
N ASP A 97 -1.01 0.43 8.72
CA ASP A 97 -0.35 0.87 7.49
C ASP A 97 0.14 -0.39 6.74
N PRO A 98 -0.37 -0.65 5.51
CA PRO A 98 -0.02 -1.85 4.74
C PRO A 98 1.48 -2.08 4.61
N LYS A 99 2.29 -1.01 4.58
CA LYS A 99 3.74 -1.13 4.40
C LYS A 99 4.46 -1.82 5.56
N PHE A 100 3.84 -1.85 6.74
CA PHE A 100 4.39 -2.47 7.94
C PHE A 100 3.87 -3.88 8.20
N VAL A 101 2.94 -4.39 7.38
CA VAL A 101 2.54 -5.80 7.46
C VAL A 101 3.72 -6.68 7.07
N ASP A 102 4.04 -7.67 7.92
CA ASP A 102 5.11 -8.63 7.63
C ASP A 102 4.59 -9.71 6.68
N THR A 103 4.64 -9.42 5.38
CA THR A 103 4.28 -10.39 4.34
C THR A 103 5.14 -10.20 3.11
N LYS A 104 5.39 -11.30 2.41
CA LYS A 104 5.98 -11.30 1.06
C LYS A 104 4.95 -11.56 -0.03
N VAL A 105 3.69 -11.76 0.35
CA VAL A 105 2.59 -12.06 -0.58
C VAL A 105 2.13 -10.78 -1.24
N ALA A 106 2.40 -10.64 -2.53
CA ALA A 106 1.94 -9.53 -3.34
C ALA A 106 0.45 -9.72 -3.69
N LEU A 107 -0.40 -8.81 -3.21
CA LEU A 107 -1.82 -8.81 -3.56
C LEU A 107 -2.04 -8.43 -5.03
N GLY A 108 -3.14 -8.91 -5.59
CA GLY A 108 -3.66 -8.45 -6.87
C GLY A 108 -5.18 -8.48 -6.89
N PHE A 109 -5.77 -7.50 -7.57
CA PHE A 109 -7.20 -7.55 -7.89
C PHE A 109 -7.49 -8.65 -8.91
N SER A 110 -6.63 -8.79 -9.92
CA SER A 110 -6.65 -9.94 -10.83
C SER A 110 -6.06 -11.17 -10.16
N SER A 111 -6.50 -12.35 -10.59
CA SER A 111 -5.85 -13.61 -10.23
C SER A 111 -4.43 -13.69 -10.79
N ILE A 112 -3.63 -14.59 -10.24
CA ILE A 112 -2.31 -14.95 -10.78
C ILE A 112 -2.39 -15.27 -12.29
N PHE A 113 -1.34 -14.90 -13.03
CA PHE A 113 -1.23 -15.24 -14.44
C PHE A 113 -0.70 -16.67 -14.62
N TRP A 114 -1.56 -17.58 -15.08
CA TRP A 114 -1.28 -18.98 -15.39
C TRP A 114 -0.72 -19.82 -14.23
N ASN A 115 0.49 -19.52 -13.75
CA ASN A 115 1.18 -20.23 -12.67
C ASN A 115 2.42 -19.46 -12.16
N THR A 116 2.46 -19.13 -10.87
CA THR A 116 3.60 -18.49 -10.17
C THR A 116 4.88 -19.33 -10.16
N ALA A 117 4.78 -20.67 -10.02
CA ALA A 117 5.94 -21.57 -9.97
C ALA A 117 6.74 -21.57 -11.28
N TRP A 118 6.08 -21.35 -12.42
CA TRP A 118 6.75 -21.26 -13.73
C TRP A 118 7.15 -19.84 -14.11
N THR A 119 6.59 -18.82 -13.45
CA THR A 119 6.97 -17.41 -13.62
C THR A 119 7.98 -16.95 -12.57
N GLY A 120 8.52 -17.86 -11.76
CA GLY A 120 9.52 -17.54 -10.73
C GLY A 120 8.95 -16.69 -9.59
N GLY A 121 7.68 -16.89 -9.23
CA GLY A 121 7.00 -16.13 -8.19
C GLY A 121 6.54 -14.75 -8.66
N GLN A 122 6.25 -14.57 -9.95
CA GLN A 122 5.75 -13.28 -10.46
C GLN A 122 4.44 -12.89 -9.78
N ALA A 123 4.38 -11.67 -9.25
CA ALA A 123 3.16 -11.09 -8.68
C ALA A 123 2.04 -10.94 -9.73
N PRO A 124 0.76 -10.96 -9.31
CA PRO A 124 0.29 -11.15 -7.94
C PRO A 124 0.39 -12.62 -7.48
N HIS A 125 0.29 -12.84 -6.16
CA HIS A 125 0.35 -14.16 -5.50
C HIS A 125 -1.01 -14.62 -4.97
N THR A 126 -2.09 -13.98 -5.40
CA THR A 126 -3.44 -14.17 -4.86
C THR A 126 -4.48 -14.33 -5.96
N LEU A 127 -5.62 -14.91 -5.61
CA LEU A 127 -6.73 -15.23 -6.53
C LEU A 127 -7.99 -14.39 -6.29
N GLY A 128 -7.93 -13.41 -5.37
CA GLY A 128 -9.04 -12.56 -4.96
C GLY A 128 -9.31 -12.68 -3.46
N ILE A 129 -10.51 -12.25 -3.04
CA ILE A 129 -10.97 -12.32 -1.66
C ILE A 129 -12.20 -13.22 -1.52
N LEU A 130 -12.44 -13.64 -0.28
CA LEU A 130 -13.65 -14.32 0.19
C LEU A 130 -14.17 -13.58 1.42
N CYS A 131 -15.46 -13.28 1.48
CA CYS A 131 -16.09 -12.73 2.69
C CYS A 131 -17.54 -13.19 2.81
N ASP A 132 -18.15 -13.09 3.99
CA ASP A 132 -19.60 -13.21 4.13
C ASP A 132 -20.24 -11.82 3.99
N PRO A 133 -21.02 -11.56 2.91
CA PRO A 133 -21.68 -10.26 2.72
C PRO A 133 -22.64 -9.88 3.84
N ASN A 134 -23.13 -10.86 4.61
CA ASN A 134 -24.02 -10.62 5.73
C ASN A 134 -23.28 -10.39 7.05
N HIS A 135 -21.95 -10.45 7.05
CA HIS A 135 -21.17 -10.19 8.25
C HIS A 135 -21.44 -8.74 8.73
N PRO A 136 -21.74 -8.50 10.02
CA PRO A 136 -22.10 -7.16 10.48
C PRO A 136 -21.06 -6.07 10.21
N ALA A 137 -19.77 -6.44 10.17
CA ALA A 137 -18.66 -5.55 9.77
C ALA A 137 -18.79 -4.98 8.34
N LEU A 138 -19.50 -5.67 7.45
CA LEU A 138 -19.69 -5.30 6.05
C LEU A 138 -21.10 -4.79 5.76
N ALA A 139 -21.95 -4.62 6.79
CA ALA A 139 -23.36 -4.25 6.63
C ALA A 139 -23.58 -2.90 5.94
N GLN A 140 -22.60 -1.99 6.01
CA GLN A 140 -22.62 -0.71 5.29
C GLN A 140 -21.60 -0.66 4.15
N PHE A 141 -21.05 -1.80 3.75
CA PHE A 141 -20.17 -1.92 2.58
C PHE A 141 -20.76 -3.01 1.68
N PRO A 142 -21.72 -2.65 0.79
CA PRO A 142 -22.30 -3.57 -0.16
C PRO A 142 -21.20 -4.36 -0.85
N THR A 143 -21.33 -5.68 -0.80
CA THR A 143 -20.30 -6.58 -1.30
C THR A 143 -20.91 -7.91 -1.67
N GLU A 144 -20.10 -8.75 -2.31
CA GLU A 144 -20.42 -10.11 -2.68
C GLU A 144 -19.46 -11.07 -1.98
N TYR A 145 -19.77 -12.36 -2.08
CA TYR A 145 -18.98 -13.42 -1.46
C TYR A 145 -17.52 -13.47 -1.97
N HIS A 146 -17.25 -12.86 -3.13
CA HIS A 146 -15.93 -12.80 -3.76
C HIS A 146 -15.58 -11.39 -4.24
N SER A 147 -14.36 -11.21 -4.72
CA SER A 147 -13.89 -9.95 -5.34
C SER A 147 -14.83 -9.45 -6.44
N ASN A 148 -15.08 -8.14 -6.44
CA ASN A 148 -15.70 -7.36 -7.51
C ASN A 148 -15.16 -5.90 -7.40
N TRP A 149 -15.51 -5.02 -8.33
CA TRP A 149 -14.86 -3.73 -8.57
C TRP A 149 -14.79 -2.77 -7.38
N GLN A 150 -15.71 -2.85 -6.42
CA GLN A 150 -15.62 -2.08 -5.17
C GLN A 150 -14.38 -2.39 -4.34
N TRP A 151 -13.80 -3.59 -4.49
CA TRP A 151 -12.56 -3.96 -3.80
C TRP A 151 -11.30 -3.42 -4.48
N TRP A 152 -11.39 -2.92 -5.73
CA TRP A 152 -10.23 -2.50 -6.52
C TRP A 152 -9.34 -1.53 -5.75
N GLU A 153 -9.91 -0.42 -5.27
CA GLU A 153 -9.16 0.61 -4.54
C GLU A 153 -8.50 0.04 -3.27
N LEU A 154 -9.26 -0.72 -2.47
CA LEU A 154 -8.80 -1.24 -1.19
C LEU A 154 -7.66 -2.25 -1.36
N ILE A 155 -7.76 -3.14 -2.35
CA ILE A 155 -6.73 -4.17 -2.61
C ILE A 155 -5.42 -3.55 -3.10
N HIS A 156 -5.47 -2.48 -3.89
CA HIS A 156 -4.26 -1.78 -4.35
C HIS A 156 -3.58 -0.96 -3.25
N SER A 157 -4.26 -0.75 -2.12
CA SER A 157 -3.73 -0.05 -0.96
C SER A 157 -3.80 -0.94 0.29
N ALA A 158 -3.44 -2.22 0.13
CA ALA A 158 -3.45 -3.20 1.21
C ALA A 158 -2.24 -4.13 1.18
N ALA A 159 -2.02 -4.79 2.31
CA ALA A 159 -1.11 -5.91 2.45
C ALA A 159 -1.82 -7.00 3.25
N THR A 160 -1.61 -8.26 2.89
CA THR A 160 -2.30 -9.36 3.57
C THR A 160 -1.62 -9.74 4.88
N LEU A 161 -2.40 -9.93 5.93
CA LEU A 161 -1.92 -10.53 7.16
C LEU A 161 -1.69 -12.03 6.93
N GLU A 162 -0.51 -12.55 7.31
CA GLU A 162 -0.22 -13.98 7.32
C GLU A 162 -0.65 -14.59 8.66
N LEU A 163 -1.68 -15.43 8.64
CA LEU A 163 -2.37 -15.91 9.85
C LEU A 163 -1.95 -17.34 10.24
N ASP A 164 -0.96 -17.93 9.57
CA ASP A 164 -0.55 -19.33 9.78
C ASP A 164 -0.05 -19.59 11.20
N GLU A 165 0.67 -18.63 11.79
CA GLU A 165 1.19 -18.70 13.16
C GLU A 165 0.14 -18.28 14.23
N LEU A 166 -1.05 -17.85 13.80
CA LEU A 166 -2.17 -17.57 14.71
C LEU A 166 -3.02 -18.82 14.96
N PRO A 167 -3.77 -18.89 16.07
CA PRO A 167 -4.68 -20.00 16.34
C PRO A 167 -5.62 -20.27 15.14
N PRO A 168 -5.90 -21.55 14.79
CA PRO A 168 -6.69 -21.92 13.62
C PRO A 168 -8.14 -21.42 13.65
N GLU A 169 -8.65 -21.09 14.84
CA GLU A 169 -9.97 -20.51 15.07
C GLU A 169 -10.06 -19.05 14.64
N ILE A 170 -8.93 -18.35 14.51
CA ILE A 170 -8.88 -17.00 13.95
C ILE A 170 -9.20 -17.08 12.46
N ARG A 171 -10.43 -16.71 12.11
CA ARG A 171 -10.91 -16.60 10.73
C ARG A 171 -11.00 -15.12 10.35
N PRO A 172 -10.46 -14.71 9.21
CA PRO A 172 -10.61 -13.34 8.74
C PRO A 172 -12.06 -13.09 8.30
N ILE A 173 -12.54 -11.87 8.56
CA ILE A 173 -13.81 -11.36 8.04
C ILE A 173 -13.71 -11.15 6.52
N VAL A 174 -12.54 -10.68 6.06
CA VAL A 174 -12.18 -10.58 4.63
C VAL A 174 -10.95 -11.45 4.42
N GLN A 175 -11.15 -12.65 3.89
CA GLN A 175 -10.11 -13.61 3.59
C GLN A 175 -9.49 -13.31 2.24
N VAL A 176 -8.17 -13.46 2.12
CA VAL A 176 -7.48 -13.44 0.82
C VAL A 176 -7.27 -14.88 0.38
N VAL A 177 -7.49 -15.15 -0.90
CA VAL A 177 -7.27 -16.48 -1.47
C VAL A 177 -5.83 -16.56 -1.96
N PRO A 178 -4.95 -17.37 -1.33
CA PRO A 178 -3.58 -17.54 -1.78
C PRO A 178 -3.52 -18.28 -3.11
N ASP A 179 -2.37 -18.20 -3.77
CA ASP A 179 -1.97 -19.15 -4.78
C ASP A 179 -1.95 -20.59 -4.24
N TRP A 180 -2.32 -21.56 -5.08
CA TRP A 180 -2.43 -22.97 -4.72
C TRP A 180 -1.08 -23.68 -4.58
N PHE A 181 0.03 -23.09 -5.02
CA PHE A 181 1.37 -23.63 -4.78
C PHE A 181 1.92 -23.27 -3.39
N GLU A 182 1.49 -22.14 -2.82
CA GLU A 182 1.88 -21.68 -1.50
C GLU A 182 0.63 -21.42 -0.65
N PRO A 183 -0.07 -22.49 -0.22
CA PRO A 183 -1.28 -22.34 0.58
C PRO A 183 -0.93 -21.70 1.93
N LYS A 184 -1.44 -20.49 2.14
CA LYS A 184 -1.30 -19.70 3.38
C LYS A 184 -2.67 -19.28 3.89
N ARG A 185 -2.83 -19.13 5.21
CA ARG A 185 -4.01 -18.45 5.77
C ARG A 185 -3.80 -16.96 5.67
N LEU A 186 -4.56 -16.30 4.80
CA LEU A 186 -4.40 -14.89 4.48
C LEU A 186 -5.68 -14.09 4.78
N GLY A 187 -5.55 -12.85 5.24
CA GLY A 187 -6.71 -12.00 5.51
C GLY A 187 -6.39 -10.50 5.57
N LEU A 188 -7.41 -9.68 5.33
CA LEU A 188 -7.34 -8.21 5.37
C LEU A 188 -8.03 -7.61 6.59
N VAL A 189 -9.03 -8.32 7.15
CA VAL A 189 -9.77 -7.89 8.34
C VAL A 189 -9.89 -9.05 9.30
N VAL A 190 -9.41 -8.87 10.53
CA VAL A 190 -9.39 -9.91 11.58
C VAL A 190 -9.82 -9.29 12.90
N GLU A 191 -10.60 -10.01 13.69
CA GLU A 191 -10.98 -9.58 15.04
C GLU A 191 -10.54 -10.56 16.12
N ALA A 192 -10.21 -10.05 17.30
CA ALA A 192 -9.85 -10.84 18.47
C ALA A 192 -10.03 -10.04 19.77
N ASN A 193 -10.16 -10.74 20.89
CA ASN A 193 -9.92 -10.15 22.21
C ASN A 193 -8.40 -10.09 22.44
N VAL A 194 -7.89 -8.97 22.94
CA VAL A 194 -6.46 -8.76 23.17
C VAL A 194 -6.28 -7.92 24.43
N ALA A 195 -5.41 -8.37 25.34
CA ALA A 195 -5.08 -7.67 26.58
C ALA A 195 -6.29 -7.24 27.44
N GLY A 196 -7.43 -7.94 27.36
CA GLY A 196 -8.66 -7.62 28.10
C GLY A 196 -9.66 -6.74 27.33
N GLY A 197 -9.25 -6.14 26.22
CA GLY A 197 -10.08 -5.37 25.31
C GLY A 197 -10.42 -6.11 24.01
N LYS A 198 -10.99 -5.38 23.05
CA LYS A 198 -11.39 -5.89 21.73
C LYS A 198 -10.62 -5.21 20.62
N LEU A 199 -10.04 -5.99 19.73
CA LEU A 199 -9.24 -5.52 18.61
C LEU A 199 -9.91 -5.90 17.29
N LEU A 200 -10.01 -4.95 16.37
CA LEU A 200 -10.26 -5.18 14.95
C LEU A 200 -9.03 -4.70 14.19
N ILE A 201 -8.37 -5.60 13.47
CA ILE A 201 -7.24 -5.29 12.60
C ILE A 201 -7.76 -5.16 11.18
N CYS A 202 -7.38 -4.09 10.50
CA CYS A 202 -7.61 -3.89 9.08
C CYS A 202 -6.29 -3.49 8.42
N SER A 203 -5.84 -4.26 7.43
CA SER A 203 -4.59 -4.02 6.68
C SER A 203 -4.82 -3.44 5.28
N MET A 204 -6.00 -2.86 5.06
CA MET A 204 -6.28 -1.93 3.96
C MET A 204 -6.09 -0.51 4.48
N ASP A 205 -5.52 0.39 3.67
CA ASP A 205 -5.43 1.80 4.03
C ASP A 205 -6.82 2.45 4.05
N LEU A 206 -7.29 2.68 5.28
CA LEU A 206 -8.55 3.31 5.62
C LEU A 206 -8.34 4.66 6.32
N THR A 207 -7.19 5.32 6.13
CA THR A 207 -6.85 6.56 6.87
C THR A 207 -6.42 7.71 5.97
N THR A 208 -5.83 7.40 4.82
CA THR A 208 -5.33 8.43 3.90
C THR A 208 -6.43 8.98 3.00
N ASP A 209 -6.49 10.30 2.84
CA ASP A 209 -7.29 11.01 1.84
C ASP A 209 -8.76 10.57 1.73
N LEU A 210 -9.42 10.36 2.88
CA LEU A 210 -10.81 9.90 2.95
C LEU A 210 -11.82 10.88 2.34
N GLU A 211 -11.41 12.11 2.03
CA GLU A 211 -12.23 13.08 1.30
C GLU A 211 -12.48 12.61 -0.14
N HIS A 212 -11.44 12.12 -0.82
CA HIS A 212 -11.50 11.68 -2.21
C HIS A 212 -11.65 10.15 -2.35
N ARG A 213 -11.17 9.38 -1.37
CA ARG A 213 -11.25 7.92 -1.35
C ARG A 213 -12.58 7.41 -0.78
N VAL A 214 -13.62 7.50 -1.60
CA VAL A 214 -15.01 7.20 -1.19
C VAL A 214 -15.21 5.75 -0.76
N VAL A 215 -14.49 4.80 -1.38
CA VAL A 215 -14.57 3.36 -1.03
C VAL A 215 -13.97 3.12 0.35
N ALA A 216 -12.75 3.61 0.58
CA ALA A 216 -12.08 3.54 1.88
C ALA A 216 -12.90 4.23 2.97
N ARG A 217 -13.46 5.40 2.68
CA ARG A 217 -14.34 6.12 3.62
C ARG A 217 -15.56 5.28 4.02
N GLN A 218 -16.22 4.64 3.05
CA GLN A 218 -17.39 3.80 3.36
C GLN A 218 -17.00 2.55 4.15
N MET A 219 -15.95 1.84 3.72
CA MET A 219 -15.47 0.64 4.42
C MET A 219 -15.10 0.96 5.87
N ARG A 220 -14.35 2.05 6.09
CA ARG A 220 -14.00 2.54 7.43
C ARG A 220 -15.24 2.79 8.29
N ARG A 221 -16.27 3.43 7.74
CA ARG A 221 -17.52 3.68 8.47
C ARG A 221 -18.20 2.37 8.87
N SER A 222 -18.30 1.42 7.94
CA SER A 222 -18.89 0.09 8.20
C SER A 222 -18.19 -0.62 9.36
N LEU A 223 -16.86 -0.63 9.38
CA LEU A 223 -16.07 -1.24 10.47
C LEU A 223 -16.27 -0.52 11.82
N LEU A 224 -16.26 0.82 11.83
CA LEU A 224 -16.44 1.58 13.06
C LEU A 224 -17.84 1.42 13.65
N ASP A 225 -18.87 1.39 12.82
CA ASP A 225 -20.25 1.16 13.28
C ASP A 225 -20.46 -0.25 13.81
N TYR A 226 -19.87 -1.24 13.15
CA TYR A 226 -19.83 -2.59 13.67
C TYR A 226 -19.19 -2.63 15.06
N MET A 227 -18.01 -2.02 15.21
CA MET A 227 -17.30 -1.94 16.48
C MET A 227 -18.09 -1.19 17.55
N ALA A 228 -18.79 -0.11 17.19
CA ALA A 228 -19.62 0.66 18.11
C ALA A 228 -20.83 -0.16 18.60
N GLY A 229 -21.40 -1.00 17.73
CA GLY A 229 -22.55 -1.84 17.99
C GLY A 229 -22.32 -3.01 18.94
N ASP A 230 -23.42 -3.61 19.37
CA ASP A 230 -23.42 -4.77 20.28
C ASP A 230 -23.02 -6.08 19.60
N THR A 231 -22.97 -6.11 18.27
CA THR A 231 -22.60 -7.30 17.49
C THR A 231 -21.09 -7.50 17.42
N PHE A 232 -20.27 -6.48 17.72
CA PHE A 232 -18.82 -6.64 17.84
C PHE A 232 -18.45 -7.45 19.09
N ARG A 233 -18.36 -8.76 18.90
CA ARG A 233 -18.10 -9.76 19.93
C ARG A 233 -17.06 -10.76 19.42
N PRO A 234 -15.77 -10.38 19.38
CA PRO A 234 -14.71 -11.31 19.03
C PRO A 234 -14.78 -12.57 19.90
N GLN A 235 -14.74 -13.75 19.28
CA GLN A 235 -14.92 -15.03 19.98
C GLN A 235 -13.59 -15.63 20.45
N HIS A 236 -12.48 -15.18 19.89
CA HIS A 236 -11.15 -15.74 20.11
C HIS A 236 -10.21 -14.69 20.68
N THR A 237 -9.11 -15.14 21.29
CA THR A 237 -8.13 -14.28 21.96
C THR A 237 -6.79 -14.40 21.27
N LEU A 238 -6.09 -13.27 21.10
CA LEU A 238 -4.71 -13.21 20.67
C LEU A 238 -3.85 -12.58 21.78
N THR A 239 -2.60 -13.02 21.86
CA THR A 239 -1.58 -12.34 22.68
C THR A 239 -1.10 -11.06 21.97
N VAL A 240 -0.53 -10.13 22.74
CA VAL A 240 0.06 -8.90 22.18
C VAL A 240 1.20 -9.24 21.22
N GLU A 241 1.99 -10.26 21.55
CA GLU A 241 3.10 -10.76 20.74
C GLU A 241 2.62 -11.35 19.42
N GLN A 242 1.52 -12.11 19.42
CA GLN A 242 0.92 -12.64 18.19
C GLN A 242 0.43 -11.51 17.27
N VAL A 243 -0.18 -10.46 17.82
CA VAL A 243 -0.60 -9.30 17.01
C VAL A 243 0.61 -8.56 16.47
N ARG A 244 1.63 -8.30 17.30
CA ARG A 244 2.87 -7.65 16.86
C ARG A 244 3.62 -8.45 15.80
N GLY A 245 3.60 -9.78 15.90
CA GLY A 245 4.23 -10.68 14.92
C GLY A 245 3.60 -10.66 13.53
N LEU A 246 2.45 -9.99 13.34
CA LEU A 246 1.88 -9.74 12.01
C LEU A 246 2.53 -8.56 11.29
N PHE A 247 3.39 -7.80 11.97
CA PHE A 247 3.97 -6.56 11.48
C PHE A 247 5.49 -6.59 11.61
N ARG A 248 6.16 -6.02 10.61
CA ARG A 248 7.60 -5.80 10.65
C ARG A 248 7.92 -4.54 11.43
N GLU A 249 9.09 -4.52 12.05
CA GLU A 249 9.62 -3.31 12.67
C GLU A 249 9.95 -2.26 11.59
N PRO A 250 9.52 -1.00 11.78
CA PRO A 250 9.96 0.09 10.91
C PRO A 250 11.48 0.25 10.97
N ASN A 251 12.10 0.46 9.81
CA ASN A 251 13.53 0.74 9.74
C ASN A 251 13.83 2.16 10.26
N LEU A 252 15.12 2.49 10.39
CA LEU A 252 15.52 3.77 10.97
C LEU A 252 14.96 4.98 10.17
N LEU A 253 14.96 4.91 8.84
CA LEU A 253 14.47 5.99 8.00
C LEU A 253 12.97 6.20 8.15
N GLU A 254 12.21 5.11 8.21
CA GLU A 254 10.77 5.14 8.49
C GLU A 254 10.49 5.73 9.88
N LYS A 255 11.25 5.33 10.92
CA LYS A 255 11.16 5.90 12.28
C LYS A 255 11.48 7.40 12.32
N LEU A 256 12.33 7.89 11.42
CA LEU A 256 12.66 9.30 11.26
C LEU A 256 11.64 10.07 10.40
N GLY A 257 10.60 9.41 9.89
CA GLY A 257 9.63 9.99 8.96
C GLY A 257 10.28 10.48 7.67
N ALA A 258 11.27 9.74 7.18
CA ALA A 258 12.01 10.12 5.99
C ALA A 258 11.15 9.98 4.72
N LYS A 259 11.38 10.90 3.77
CA LYS A 259 10.90 10.85 2.39
C LYS A 259 12.10 10.84 1.48
N VAL A 260 12.02 10.07 0.40
CA VAL A 260 13.10 9.98 -0.58
C VAL A 260 12.69 10.54 -1.93
N SER A 261 13.67 11.02 -2.67
CA SER A 261 13.50 11.43 -4.06
C SER A 261 14.83 11.31 -4.79
N ALA A 262 14.77 11.26 -6.11
CA ALA A 262 15.94 11.25 -6.98
C ALA A 262 15.72 12.16 -8.19
N ASP A 263 16.80 12.47 -8.92
CA ASP A 263 16.71 13.25 -10.16
C ASP A 263 15.94 12.52 -11.26
N SER A 264 16.02 11.18 -11.26
CA SER A 264 15.29 10.30 -12.17
C SER A 264 15.16 8.91 -11.55
N SER A 265 14.17 8.15 -12.01
CA SER A 265 14.03 6.72 -11.72
C SER A 265 13.48 5.99 -12.93
N GLN A 266 13.87 4.74 -13.10
CA GLN A 266 13.16 3.84 -14.02
C GLN A 266 11.87 3.33 -13.35
N ILE A 267 10.82 3.12 -14.13
CA ILE A 267 9.60 2.42 -13.69
C ILE A 267 9.97 1.05 -13.08
N GLY A 268 9.54 0.81 -11.84
CA GLY A 268 9.86 -0.39 -11.04
C GLY A 268 11.18 -0.29 -10.24
N TYR A 269 11.90 0.82 -10.34
CA TYR A 269 13.16 1.11 -9.64
C TYR A 269 13.11 2.48 -8.97
N GLU A 270 11.97 2.77 -8.34
CA GLU A 270 11.67 4.01 -7.65
C GLU A 270 12.61 4.28 -6.46
N PRO A 271 12.78 5.54 -6.00
CA PRO A 271 13.67 5.88 -4.89
C PRO A 271 13.37 5.12 -3.58
N GLU A 272 12.10 4.76 -3.36
CA GLU A 272 11.62 4.02 -2.18
C GLU A 272 12.27 2.65 -2.06
N ASN A 273 12.63 2.02 -3.18
CA ASN A 273 13.32 0.73 -3.21
C ASN A 273 14.75 0.79 -2.64
N ALA A 274 15.30 1.98 -2.39
CA ALA A 274 16.61 2.13 -1.77
C ALA A 274 16.56 2.27 -0.24
N ILE A 275 15.36 2.23 0.35
CA ILE A 275 15.13 2.40 1.79
C ILE A 275 14.08 1.44 2.33
N ASP A 276 13.75 0.39 1.58
CA ASP A 276 12.71 -0.59 1.93
C ASP A 276 13.26 -1.74 2.81
N GLY A 277 14.59 -1.83 2.96
CA GLY A 277 15.29 -2.84 3.73
C GLY A 277 15.50 -4.15 2.96
N ASN A 278 15.16 -4.20 1.67
CA ASN A 278 15.30 -5.35 0.81
C ASN A 278 16.51 -5.18 -0.12
N THR A 279 17.57 -5.94 0.15
CA THR A 279 18.81 -5.84 -0.64
C THR A 279 18.71 -6.32 -2.09
N ASP A 280 17.59 -6.95 -2.46
CA ASP A 280 17.31 -7.43 -3.81
C ASP A 280 16.59 -6.38 -4.68
N THR A 281 15.98 -5.37 -4.07
CA THR A 281 15.42 -4.18 -4.75
C THR A 281 16.46 -3.07 -4.81
N MET A 282 16.22 -2.06 -5.66
CA MET A 282 17.11 -0.90 -5.76
C MET A 282 16.38 0.28 -6.40
N TRP A 283 16.81 1.50 -6.05
CA TRP A 283 16.64 2.65 -6.92
C TRP A 283 17.61 2.55 -8.10
N HIS A 284 17.16 2.94 -9.28
CA HIS A 284 18.01 3.07 -10.46
C HIS A 284 17.55 4.24 -11.34
N THR A 285 18.48 5.07 -11.79
CA THR A 285 18.22 6.16 -12.74
C THR A 285 17.60 5.65 -14.03
N THR A 286 16.82 6.47 -14.73
CA THR A 286 16.22 6.10 -16.01
C THR A 286 17.27 5.60 -17.02
N TRP A 287 17.01 4.48 -17.70
CA TRP A 287 17.87 3.98 -18.78
C TRP A 287 17.23 4.00 -20.17
N GLU A 288 15.92 4.22 -20.25
CA GLU A 288 15.17 4.32 -21.51
C GLU A 288 14.08 5.41 -21.44
N PRO A 289 13.69 6.04 -22.57
CA PRO A 289 14.25 5.86 -23.90
C PRO A 289 15.62 6.54 -24.10
N THR A 290 16.01 7.46 -23.22
CA THR A 290 17.33 8.12 -23.28
C THR A 290 17.80 8.48 -21.87
N PRO A 291 18.92 7.93 -21.40
CA PRO A 291 19.45 8.27 -20.08
C PRO A 291 20.08 9.66 -20.05
N ALA A 292 19.84 10.40 -18.97
CA ALA A 292 20.54 11.63 -18.69
C ALA A 292 22.02 11.36 -18.33
N PRO A 293 22.96 12.24 -18.67
CA PRO A 293 24.35 12.11 -18.22
C PRO A 293 24.47 12.40 -16.72
N LEU A 294 25.52 11.85 -16.09
CA LEU A 294 25.96 12.21 -14.74
C LEU A 294 26.28 13.72 -14.63
N PRO A 295 26.15 14.34 -13.45
CA PRO A 295 25.86 13.71 -12.15
C PRO A 295 24.37 13.43 -11.90
N HIS A 296 24.10 12.37 -11.13
CA HIS A 296 22.77 12.03 -10.61
C HIS A 296 22.69 12.28 -9.10
N TRP A 297 21.50 12.39 -8.53
CA TRP A 297 21.33 12.58 -7.10
C TRP A 297 20.21 11.75 -6.50
N PHE A 298 20.46 11.26 -5.28
CA PHE A 298 19.48 10.66 -4.40
C PHE A 298 19.38 11.49 -3.12
N GLN A 299 18.18 11.75 -2.64
CA GLN A 299 17.90 12.64 -1.53
C GLN A 299 17.05 11.95 -0.48
N ILE A 300 17.41 12.18 0.79
CA ILE A 300 16.60 11.83 1.96
C ILE A 300 16.22 13.13 2.65
N ALA A 301 14.92 13.36 2.82
CA ALA A 301 14.34 14.46 3.60
C ALA A 301 13.68 13.89 4.86
N PHE A 302 13.96 14.46 6.03
CA PHE A 302 13.46 13.98 7.31
C PHE A 302 12.30 14.84 7.81
N ALA A 303 11.28 14.23 8.43
CA ALA A 303 10.14 14.96 8.99
C ALA A 303 10.55 16.01 10.04
N ARG A 304 11.66 15.78 10.76
CA ARG A 304 12.25 16.69 11.73
C ARG A 304 13.76 16.75 11.53
N PRO A 305 14.45 17.83 11.94
CA PRO A 305 15.91 17.86 11.87
C PRO A 305 16.53 16.68 12.63
N VAL A 306 17.43 15.94 11.98
CA VAL A 306 18.13 14.77 12.54
C VAL A 306 19.63 15.07 12.62
N ARG A 307 20.25 14.68 13.73
CA ARG A 307 21.69 14.81 13.92
C ARG A 307 22.41 13.58 13.38
N LEU A 308 23.15 13.77 12.29
CA LEU A 308 23.80 12.72 11.52
C LEU A 308 25.33 12.82 11.59
N ALA A 309 26.00 11.67 11.66
CA ALA A 309 27.45 11.53 11.54
C ALA A 309 27.90 10.98 10.17
N GLY A 310 26.96 10.56 9.32
CA GLY A 310 27.30 9.99 8.02
C GLY A 310 26.16 9.23 7.33
N LEU A 311 26.52 8.47 6.30
CA LEU A 311 25.64 7.60 5.52
C LEU A 311 26.32 6.25 5.29
N ARG A 312 25.52 5.19 5.15
CA ARG A 312 25.93 3.91 4.57
C ARG A 312 25.16 3.68 3.28
N VAL A 313 25.83 3.19 2.24
CA VAL A 313 25.25 2.97 0.92
C VAL A 313 25.61 1.57 0.44
N LEU A 314 24.62 0.77 0.09
CA LEU A 314 24.78 -0.54 -0.50
C LEU A 314 24.58 -0.43 -2.02
N PRO A 315 25.60 -0.77 -2.84
CA PRO A 315 25.42 -0.91 -4.29
C PRO A 315 24.44 -2.04 -4.61
N ARG A 316 23.95 -2.11 -5.85
CA ARG A 316 23.18 -3.27 -6.36
C ARG A 316 23.88 -4.62 -6.09
N GLN A 317 23.09 -5.64 -5.74
CA GLN A 317 23.58 -6.97 -5.33
C GLN A 317 23.43 -8.07 -6.40
N ASP A 318 22.82 -7.77 -7.54
CA ASP A 318 22.51 -8.72 -8.62
C ASP A 318 23.70 -9.10 -9.54
N GLY A 319 24.91 -8.66 -9.20
CA GLY A 319 26.13 -8.90 -9.98
C GLY A 319 26.29 -8.01 -11.23
N ASN A 320 25.30 -7.20 -11.59
CA ASN A 320 25.41 -6.27 -12.71
C ASN A 320 26.21 -5.02 -12.28
N PRO A 321 27.22 -4.56 -13.06
CA PRO A 321 28.04 -3.41 -12.69
C PRO A 321 27.42 -2.04 -13.04
N ASN A 322 26.32 -2.00 -13.80
CA ASN A 322 25.74 -0.74 -14.26
C ASN A 322 25.13 0.06 -13.10
N GLY A 323 25.39 1.36 -13.02
CA GLY A 323 24.92 2.21 -11.93
C GLY A 323 25.75 2.18 -10.65
N LYS A 324 26.78 1.32 -10.54
CA LYS A 324 27.69 1.36 -9.38
C LYS A 324 28.43 2.70 -9.33
N ILE A 325 28.14 3.48 -8.29
CA ILE A 325 28.75 4.81 -8.08
C ILE A 325 30.24 4.64 -7.74
N ALA A 326 31.09 5.41 -8.41
CA ALA A 326 32.52 5.50 -8.11
C ALA A 326 32.86 6.79 -7.39
N ALA A 327 32.72 7.96 -8.03
CA ALA A 327 32.91 9.23 -7.35
C ALA A 327 31.59 9.75 -6.83
N TYR A 328 31.61 10.30 -5.62
CA TYR A 328 30.42 10.86 -4.98
C TYR A 328 30.74 12.16 -4.27
N SER A 329 29.71 12.95 -4.05
CA SER A 329 29.69 14.06 -3.10
C SER A 329 28.43 14.00 -2.25
N VAL A 330 28.50 14.51 -1.02
CA VAL A 330 27.34 14.63 -0.13
C VAL A 330 27.10 16.09 0.17
N LEU A 331 25.84 16.50 0.06
CA LEU A 331 25.35 17.83 0.31
C LEU A 331 24.26 17.76 1.38
N VAL A 332 24.10 18.82 2.17
CA VAL A 332 23.05 18.90 3.20
C VAL A 332 22.17 20.12 2.99
N GLY A 333 20.92 20.05 3.41
CA GLY A 333 19.93 21.07 3.10
C GLY A 333 18.73 21.10 4.05
N THR A 334 17.75 21.93 3.70
CA THR A 334 16.53 22.17 4.48
C THR A 334 15.25 21.61 3.84
N GLU A 335 15.38 20.87 2.71
CA GLU A 335 14.37 20.33 1.76
C GLU A 335 14.34 21.09 0.41
N GLY A 336 13.92 20.41 -0.67
CA GLY A 336 13.83 20.99 -2.03
C GLY A 336 15.15 21.00 -2.80
N GLU A 337 15.51 22.12 -3.42
CA GLU A 337 16.76 22.27 -4.20
C GLU A 337 17.87 23.05 -3.47
N ASN A 338 17.59 23.56 -2.27
CA ASN A 338 18.52 24.38 -1.51
C ASN A 338 19.52 23.52 -0.71
N PHE A 339 20.63 23.17 -1.35
CA PHE A 339 21.72 22.41 -0.75
C PHE A 339 22.98 23.25 -0.55
N SER A 340 23.78 22.89 0.46
CA SER A 340 25.10 23.43 0.70
C SER A 340 26.07 23.11 -0.44
N ALA A 341 27.27 23.70 -0.42
CA ALA A 341 28.39 23.08 -1.12
C ALA A 341 28.65 21.65 -0.58
N PRO A 342 29.30 20.75 -1.34
CA PRO A 342 29.68 19.44 -0.86
C PRO A 342 30.40 19.48 0.48
N ILE A 343 29.86 18.77 1.48
CA ILE A 343 30.46 18.66 2.81
C ILE A 343 31.49 17.52 2.89
N VAL A 344 31.37 16.54 2.00
CA VAL A 344 32.33 15.45 1.83
C VAL A 344 32.25 14.95 0.39
N SER A 345 33.39 14.58 -0.18
CA SER A 345 33.48 13.89 -1.47
C SER A 345 34.46 12.74 -1.36
N GLY A 346 34.28 11.72 -2.19
CA GLY A 346 35.15 10.56 -2.16
C GLY A 346 35.02 9.69 -3.40
N ARG A 347 35.75 8.57 -3.36
CA ARG A 347 35.66 7.53 -4.38
C ARG A 347 35.54 6.15 -3.73
N TRP A 348 34.72 5.29 -4.31
CA TRP A 348 34.56 3.89 -3.91
C TRP A 348 35.19 2.93 -4.91
N ASP A 349 35.54 1.74 -4.43
CA ASP A 349 35.82 0.57 -5.26
C ASP A 349 34.51 -0.06 -5.80
N GLU A 350 34.63 -0.96 -6.77
CA GLU A 350 33.48 -1.62 -7.42
C GLU A 350 32.91 -2.80 -6.61
N THR A 351 33.39 -3.04 -5.37
CA THR A 351 32.92 -4.18 -4.57
C THR A 351 31.46 -3.99 -4.17
N PRO A 352 30.66 -5.06 -4.07
CA PRO A 352 29.24 -4.96 -3.68
C PRO A 352 29.05 -4.70 -2.17
N ALA A 353 30.14 -4.61 -1.40
CA ALA A 353 30.06 -4.37 0.04
C ALA A 353 29.55 -2.96 0.37
N TRP A 354 28.93 -2.84 1.54
CA TRP A 354 28.53 -1.57 2.15
C TRP A 354 29.64 -0.52 2.07
N LYS A 355 29.29 0.66 1.58
CA LYS A 355 30.14 1.84 1.55
C LYS A 355 29.76 2.77 2.68
N THR A 356 30.73 3.27 3.43
CA THR A 356 30.50 4.20 4.55
C THR A 356 31.02 5.58 4.17
N ILE A 357 30.19 6.60 4.35
CA ILE A 357 30.55 8.01 4.27
C ILE A 357 30.47 8.58 5.68
N ARG A 358 31.56 9.18 6.16
CA ARG A 358 31.58 9.93 7.42
C ARG A 358 31.59 11.41 7.11
N PHE A 359 30.75 12.18 7.81
CA PHE A 359 30.81 13.64 7.73
C PHE A 359 32.06 14.15 8.47
N PRO A 360 32.60 15.32 8.11
CA PRO A 360 33.73 15.91 8.83
C PRO A 360 33.44 16.12 10.32
N GLU A 361 32.18 16.45 10.65
CA GLU A 361 31.63 16.54 11.99
C GLU A 361 30.13 16.17 11.98
N PRO A 362 29.53 15.79 13.12
CA PRO A 362 28.09 15.59 13.21
C PRO A 362 27.28 16.84 12.87
N LEU A 363 26.31 16.72 11.96
CA LEU A 363 25.48 17.83 11.50
C LEU A 363 24.01 17.57 11.79
N THR A 364 23.29 18.60 12.24
CA THR A 364 21.82 18.55 12.34
C THR A 364 21.21 19.05 11.04
N VAL A 365 20.50 18.18 10.32
CA VAL A 365 20.02 18.45 8.97
C VAL A 365 18.57 18.03 8.79
N LYS A 366 17.85 18.70 7.89
CA LYS A 366 16.53 18.25 7.44
C LYS A 366 16.58 17.45 6.15
N ALA A 367 17.62 17.63 5.34
CA ALA A 367 17.83 16.82 4.15
C ALA A 367 19.31 16.52 3.93
N VAL A 368 19.57 15.36 3.33
CA VAL A 368 20.89 14.94 2.85
C VAL A 368 20.76 14.44 1.42
N ARG A 369 21.70 14.83 0.55
CA ARG A 369 21.75 14.42 -0.85
C ARG A 369 23.08 13.75 -1.14
N LEU A 370 23.02 12.52 -1.66
CA LEU A 370 24.14 11.81 -2.25
C LEU A 370 24.14 12.09 -3.76
N GLN A 371 25.18 12.76 -4.24
CA GLN A 371 25.39 13.01 -5.65
C GLN A 371 26.40 12.00 -6.21
N ALA A 372 25.97 11.25 -7.22
CA ALA A 372 26.82 10.34 -8.00
C ALA A 372 27.53 11.14 -9.09
N GLU A 373 28.83 11.39 -8.92
CA GLU A 373 29.65 12.19 -9.84
C GLU A 373 30.17 11.36 -11.01
N SER A 374 30.42 10.06 -10.79
CA SER A 374 30.84 9.14 -11.86
C SER A 374 30.44 7.70 -11.55
N ALA A 375 30.07 6.91 -12.55
CA ALA A 375 29.93 5.46 -12.41
C ALA A 375 31.28 4.72 -12.54
N ALA A 376 31.39 3.55 -11.90
CA ALA A 376 32.61 2.73 -11.87
C ALA A 376 33.11 2.30 -13.26
N ARG A 377 32.19 2.10 -14.22
CA ARG A 377 32.50 1.71 -15.60
C ARG A 377 32.18 2.79 -16.64
N GLY A 378 32.05 4.06 -16.21
CA GLY A 378 31.81 5.19 -17.12
C GLY A 378 30.45 5.20 -17.82
N ASN A 379 29.51 4.34 -17.40
CA ASN A 379 28.11 4.41 -17.86
C ASN A 379 27.40 5.63 -17.24
N PRO A 380 26.30 6.12 -17.84
CA PRO A 380 25.60 7.31 -17.39
C PRO A 380 24.52 6.97 -16.34
N PHE A 381 24.77 6.02 -15.43
CA PHE A 381 23.76 5.53 -14.50
C PHE A 381 24.20 5.65 -13.05
N ALA A 382 23.22 5.70 -12.15
CA ALA A 382 23.41 5.49 -10.71
C ALA A 382 22.36 4.52 -10.18
N ALA A 383 22.75 3.67 -9.25
CA ALA A 383 21.87 2.72 -8.58
C ALA A 383 22.27 2.53 -7.11
N ILE A 384 21.27 2.39 -6.24
CA ILE A 384 21.45 2.18 -4.79
C ILE A 384 20.47 1.09 -4.39
N ALA A 385 20.99 -0.02 -3.85
CA ALA A 385 20.15 -1.07 -3.26
C ALA A 385 19.61 -0.63 -1.90
N GLU A 386 20.47 -0.09 -1.03
CA GLU A 386 20.06 0.42 0.27
C GLU A 386 20.87 1.67 0.65
N ILE A 387 20.25 2.62 1.34
CA ILE A 387 20.93 3.76 1.95
C ILE A 387 20.41 4.01 3.37
N GLU A 388 21.34 4.10 4.32
CA GLU A 388 21.02 4.28 5.74
C GLU A 388 21.74 5.51 6.31
N PRO A 389 21.07 6.32 7.14
CA PRO A 389 21.73 7.38 7.90
C PRO A 389 22.52 6.78 9.06
N ILE A 390 23.67 7.37 9.37
CA ILE A 390 24.40 7.08 10.60
C ILE A 390 24.07 8.21 11.58
N LEU A 391 23.30 7.91 12.62
CA LEU A 391 23.01 8.88 13.69
C LEU A 391 24.30 9.27 14.43
N ALA A 392 24.34 10.51 14.90
CA ALA A 392 25.35 10.93 15.85
C ALA A 392 24.81 10.76 17.28
N GLU A 393 25.67 10.29 18.18
CA GLU A 393 25.41 10.25 19.63
C GLU A 393 25.23 11.63 20.24
#